data_AF-G7UT68-F1
#
_entry.id   AF-G7UT68-F1
#
_cell.length_a   1.000
_cell.length_b   1.000
_cell.length_c   1.000
_cell.angle_alpha   90.00
_cell.angle_beta   90.00
_cell.angle_gamma   90.00
#
_symmetry.space_group_name_H-M   'P 1'
#
loop_
_entity.id
_entity.type
_entity.pdbx_description
1 polymer ?
#
loop_
_entity_poly.entity_id
_entity_poly.type
_entity_poly.pdbx_seq_one_letter_code
_entity_poly.pdbx_strand_id
1 'polypeptide(L)'
;MTVSRLRPLARAATLACLLLSPLAGAASTIGDADLVTESEASGFHRTGRYQEVGRLCQAFAARWPAAVRCFDYGTTPEGRPMHAMALSTSGALDPAAARARKLPVVLIQGGIHAGEIDGKDAGFQVARQLLQGTRARGTLDRLVWLFVPVFNVDGHERFGPWNRPNQRGPEQMGFRATAQNLNLNRDYMKADAPEMQAMLALVEQWDPLLAMDLHVTDGAKFRHDVSVQVEPSHAGDATLQRDGAALRAAVIAQLDRQGSHALPFYPALAQNDNPAAGFADEVYPPRFSHGYFQLRNRLGMLVETHAWLRYPQRVAITGNAIVAVLQQVAAHGAAWRADAAAADQAATALGGQPQVLDWKASDQVRMIDFLGYAYTRTPSDVSGAQMTQYDETRPQVWHIPLRETMTPSVTTTAPRAGYLVPAGWASIVEPKLRVHGLQYRRLDAEAAQQVQAFRATKIDFDKTSTEGRQRLKLSGAWADEPAQLPAGSLFVPIAQPRARLVVALLDPAAPDSLLQWGLFNAAFERKEYMEGYVAEEVARQMLRDRQVKAQFEQRLKDDPDFAANPRARLEFFARRHPSWDTRYGLYPVLGTDTAPP
;
A
#
# COMPACT_ATOMS: atom_id res chain seq x y z
N MET A 1 -28.40 -21.09 -84.34
CA MET A 1 -28.42 -19.61 -84.23
C MET A 1 -26.98 -19.15 -84.06
N THR A 2 -26.29 -18.85 -85.17
CA THR A 2 -25.96 -17.47 -85.64
C THR A 2 -25.06 -16.70 -84.66
N VAL A 3 -23.93 -16.08 -84.99
CA VAL A 3 -23.08 -15.92 -86.19
C VAL A 3 -21.82 -15.13 -85.73
N SER A 4 -20.64 -15.40 -86.33
CA SER A 4 -19.44 -14.51 -86.45
C SER A 4 -18.69 -14.05 -85.17
N ARG A 5 -17.37 -13.78 -85.10
CA ARG A 5 -16.24 -13.52 -86.04
C ARG A 5 -14.94 -13.70 -85.20
N LEU A 6 -13.88 -14.41 -85.66
CA LEU A 6 -12.65 -13.91 -86.35
C LEU A 6 -11.96 -12.73 -85.60
N ARG A 7 -10.67 -12.69 -85.22
CA ARG A 7 -9.38 -13.24 -85.72
C ARG A 7 -8.26 -13.07 -84.64
N PRO A 8 -7.07 -13.69 -84.80
CA PRO A 8 -5.96 -13.65 -83.85
C PRO A 8 -4.92 -12.55 -84.19
N LEU A 9 -4.21 -12.02 -83.19
CA LEU A 9 -3.04 -11.14 -83.39
C LEU A 9 -1.94 -11.40 -82.35
N ALA A 10 -0.72 -11.33 -82.86
CA ALA A 10 0.57 -11.66 -82.28
C ALA A 10 0.85 -11.06 -80.89
N ARG A 11 1.49 -11.86 -80.03
CA ARG A 11 2.14 -11.39 -78.80
C ARG A 11 3.58 -11.01 -79.11
N ALA A 12 3.88 -9.72 -79.00
CA ALA A 12 5.23 -9.19 -78.92
C ALA A 12 5.83 -9.53 -77.55
N ALA A 13 7.09 -9.98 -77.55
CA ALA A 13 7.88 -10.22 -76.35
C ALA A 13 8.52 -8.91 -75.90
N THR A 14 8.09 -8.38 -74.76
CA THR A 14 8.75 -7.28 -74.05
C THR A 14 9.60 -7.87 -72.92
N LEU A 15 10.92 -7.75 -73.04
CA LEU A 15 11.88 -8.07 -72.01
C LEU A 15 11.78 -6.99 -70.92
N ALA A 16 11.24 -7.33 -69.75
CA ALA A 16 11.23 -6.46 -68.58
C ALA A 16 12.41 -6.81 -67.66
N CYS A 17 13.42 -5.94 -67.62
CA CYS A 17 14.49 -5.98 -66.61
C CYS A 17 13.89 -5.69 -65.23
N LEU A 18 13.74 -6.72 -64.40
CA LEU A 18 13.44 -6.60 -62.98
C LEU A 18 14.69 -6.08 -62.24
N LEU A 19 14.72 -4.78 -61.96
CA LEU A 19 15.59 -4.18 -60.95
C LEU A 19 15.08 -4.58 -59.57
N LEU A 20 15.71 -5.60 -58.97
CA LEU A 20 15.58 -5.92 -57.55
C LEU A 20 16.33 -4.86 -56.73
N SER A 21 15.64 -3.78 -56.36
CA SER A 21 16.11 -2.86 -55.33
C SER A 21 16.04 -3.56 -53.96
N PRO A 22 17.13 -3.62 -53.17
CA PRO A 22 17.04 -4.07 -51.80
C PRO A 22 16.39 -2.94 -51.00
N LEU A 23 15.12 -3.10 -50.62
CA LEU A 23 14.53 -2.34 -49.53
C LEU A 23 15.18 -2.82 -48.23
N ALA A 24 16.41 -2.33 -47.98
CA ALA A 24 16.95 -2.31 -46.64
C ALA A 24 16.04 -1.36 -45.85
N GLY A 25 15.13 -1.94 -45.05
CA GLY A 25 14.39 -1.18 -44.05
C GLY A 25 15.40 -0.56 -43.10
N ALA A 26 15.69 0.74 -43.28
CA ALA A 26 16.42 1.50 -42.30
C ALA A 26 15.60 1.47 -41.01
N ALA A 27 16.03 0.67 -40.04
CA ALA A 27 15.49 0.76 -38.70
C ALA A 27 15.75 2.20 -38.23
N SER A 28 14.68 2.99 -38.10
CA SER A 28 14.77 4.36 -37.58
C SER A 28 15.49 4.31 -36.23
N THR A 29 16.67 4.91 -36.16
CA THR A 29 17.44 4.97 -34.91
C THR A 29 16.70 5.88 -33.93
N ILE A 30 16.34 5.36 -32.76
CA ILE A 30 15.71 6.13 -31.69
C ILE A 30 16.63 7.30 -31.30
N GLY A 31 16.16 8.52 -31.52
CA GLY A 31 16.84 9.76 -31.18
C GLY A 31 16.41 10.31 -29.83
N ASP A 32 17.06 11.39 -29.36
CA ASP A 32 16.70 11.99 -28.07
C ASP A 32 15.26 12.52 -28.04
N ALA A 33 14.75 13.02 -29.17
CA ALA A 33 13.37 13.50 -29.31
C ALA A 33 12.33 12.41 -29.02
N ASP A 34 12.64 11.14 -29.31
CA ASP A 34 11.74 10.01 -29.06
C ASP A 34 11.65 9.65 -27.57
N LEU A 35 12.55 10.19 -26.74
CA LEU A 35 12.62 9.94 -25.30
C LEU A 35 12.09 11.11 -24.46
N VAL A 36 11.56 12.14 -25.11
CA VAL A 36 10.99 13.33 -24.47
C VAL A 36 9.55 13.04 -24.04
N THR A 37 9.19 13.47 -22.84
CA THR A 37 7.81 13.45 -22.34
C THR A 37 7.02 14.66 -22.85
N GLU A 38 5.70 14.57 -22.91
CA GLU A 38 4.79 15.68 -23.19
C GLU A 38 4.96 16.82 -22.18
N SER A 39 5.31 16.49 -20.94
CA SER A 39 5.69 17.52 -19.95
C SER A 39 6.91 18.30 -20.39
N GLU A 40 7.99 17.65 -20.84
CA GLU A 40 9.16 18.37 -21.35
C GLU A 40 8.86 19.13 -22.65
N ALA A 41 8.14 18.52 -23.59
CA ALA A 41 7.79 19.13 -24.88
C ALA A 41 6.87 20.35 -24.73
N SER A 42 5.99 20.34 -23.73
CA SER A 42 5.08 21.45 -23.43
C SER A 42 5.67 22.51 -22.49
N GLY A 43 6.92 22.39 -22.06
CA GLY A 43 7.50 23.31 -21.07
C GLY A 43 6.88 23.16 -19.67
N PHE A 44 6.45 21.94 -19.31
CA PHE A 44 5.81 21.54 -18.06
C PHE A 44 4.46 22.21 -17.79
N HIS A 45 3.74 22.55 -18.85
CA HIS A 45 2.34 22.98 -18.76
C HIS A 45 1.38 21.79 -18.72
N ARG A 46 1.69 20.74 -19.49
CA ARG A 46 0.89 19.51 -19.60
C ARG A 46 1.66 18.29 -19.09
N THR A 47 0.95 17.18 -18.98
CA THR A 47 1.52 15.84 -18.82
C THR A 47 0.87 14.90 -19.84
N GLY A 48 1.60 13.88 -20.31
CA GLY A 48 1.11 12.98 -21.34
C GLY A 48 0.07 11.96 -20.83
N ARG A 49 -0.80 11.52 -21.74
CA ARG A 49 -1.77 10.42 -21.55
C ARG A 49 -1.04 9.06 -21.46
N TYR A 50 -1.70 8.01 -20.98
CA TYR A 50 -1.04 6.73 -20.69
C TYR A 50 -0.33 6.08 -21.89
N GLN A 51 -0.79 6.33 -23.11
CA GLN A 51 -0.12 5.87 -24.34
C GLN A 51 1.36 6.32 -24.42
N GLU A 52 1.70 7.46 -23.83
CA GLU A 52 3.08 7.93 -23.70
C GLU A 52 3.96 6.95 -22.95
N VAL A 53 3.43 6.33 -21.88
CA VAL A 53 4.19 5.39 -21.04
C VAL A 53 4.63 4.20 -21.87
N GLY A 54 3.72 3.60 -22.65
CA GLY A 54 4.04 2.48 -23.55
C GLY A 54 5.05 2.88 -24.63
N ARG A 55 4.87 4.06 -25.25
CA ARG A 55 5.79 4.60 -26.25
C ARG A 55 7.21 4.78 -25.69
N LEU A 56 7.35 5.44 -24.54
CA LEU A 56 8.64 5.69 -23.90
C LEU A 56 9.27 4.38 -23.43
N CYS A 57 8.51 3.50 -22.77
CA CYS A 57 9.01 2.20 -22.32
C CYS A 57 9.67 1.41 -23.47
N GLN A 58 9.01 1.36 -24.64
CA GLN A 58 9.57 0.73 -25.84
C GLN A 58 10.79 1.48 -26.40
N ALA A 59 10.74 2.82 -26.48
CA ALA A 59 11.84 3.63 -27.00
C ALA A 59 13.12 3.52 -26.16
N PHE A 60 13.00 3.54 -24.83
CA PHE A 60 14.13 3.35 -23.92
C PHE A 60 14.75 1.95 -24.06
N ALA A 61 13.93 0.90 -24.15
CA ALA A 61 14.41 -0.46 -24.37
C ALA A 61 15.10 -0.62 -25.74
N ALA A 62 14.59 0.02 -26.79
CA ALA A 62 15.21 0.00 -28.12
C ALA A 62 16.52 0.79 -28.19
N ARG A 63 16.63 1.90 -27.44
CA ARG A 63 17.85 2.73 -27.39
C ARG A 63 18.95 2.10 -26.56
N TRP A 64 18.61 1.46 -25.44
CA TRP A 64 19.55 0.82 -24.51
C TRP A 64 19.18 -0.63 -24.19
N PRO A 65 19.15 -1.54 -25.19
CA PRO A 65 18.68 -2.91 -24.99
C PRO A 65 19.53 -3.74 -24.01
N ALA A 66 20.79 -3.35 -23.80
CA ALA A 66 21.67 -3.98 -22.82
C ALA A 66 21.47 -3.46 -21.38
N ALA A 67 20.77 -2.34 -21.19
CA ALA A 67 20.62 -1.69 -19.89
C ALA A 67 19.17 -1.41 -19.49
N VAL A 68 18.20 -1.61 -20.39
CA VAL A 68 16.79 -1.37 -20.15
C VAL A 68 15.95 -2.53 -20.70
N ARG A 69 15.03 -3.02 -19.87
CA ARG A 69 13.94 -3.91 -20.30
C ARG A 69 12.61 -3.27 -19.96
N CYS A 70 11.74 -3.15 -20.95
CA CYS A 70 10.33 -2.82 -20.80
C CYS A 70 9.51 -4.10 -20.74
N PHE A 71 8.52 -4.18 -19.84
CA PHE A 71 7.62 -5.33 -19.75
C PHE A 71 6.30 -4.98 -19.06
N ASP A 72 5.29 -5.81 -19.29
CA ASP A 72 4.00 -5.72 -18.63
C ASP A 72 3.99 -6.60 -17.38
N TYR A 73 3.44 -6.09 -16.28
CA TYR A 73 3.33 -6.82 -15.01
C TYR A 73 1.89 -7.10 -14.57
N GLY A 74 0.91 -6.63 -15.35
CA GLY A 74 -0.50 -6.80 -15.08
C GLY A 74 -1.37 -6.19 -16.16
N THR A 75 -2.68 -6.26 -15.95
CA THR A 75 -3.68 -5.64 -16.80
C THR A 75 -4.76 -5.04 -15.90
N THR A 76 -5.15 -3.81 -16.18
CA THR A 76 -6.19 -3.12 -15.41
C THR A 76 -7.58 -3.70 -15.68
N PRO A 77 -8.58 -3.41 -14.83
CA PRO A 77 -9.97 -3.78 -15.07
C PRO A 77 -10.53 -3.31 -16.42
N GLU A 78 -10.10 -2.14 -16.93
CA GLU A 78 -10.51 -1.66 -18.27
C GLU A 78 -9.64 -2.20 -19.42
N GLY A 79 -8.76 -3.18 -19.15
CA GLY A 79 -8.00 -3.89 -20.18
C GLY A 79 -6.70 -3.19 -20.62
N ARG A 80 -6.19 -2.22 -19.87
CA ARG A 80 -4.91 -1.55 -20.20
C ARG A 80 -3.74 -2.36 -19.64
N PRO A 81 -2.68 -2.62 -20.44
CA PRO A 81 -1.48 -3.25 -19.92
C PRO A 81 -0.81 -2.33 -18.89
N MET A 82 -0.29 -2.89 -17.81
CA MET A 82 0.45 -2.16 -16.79
C MET A 82 1.95 -2.29 -17.05
N HIS A 83 2.60 -1.20 -17.44
CA HIS A 83 4.01 -1.18 -17.84
C HIS A 83 4.97 -0.94 -16.66
N ALA A 84 6.11 -1.64 -16.69
CA ALA A 84 7.28 -1.39 -15.85
C ALA A 84 8.57 -1.43 -16.68
N MET A 85 9.62 -0.79 -16.18
CA MET A 85 10.97 -0.83 -16.74
C MET A 85 11.97 -1.33 -15.71
N ALA A 86 12.83 -2.27 -16.08
CA ALA A 86 14.04 -2.59 -15.33
C ALA A 86 15.23 -1.88 -15.97
N LEU A 87 15.95 -1.08 -15.19
CA LEU A 87 17.13 -0.33 -15.63
C LEU A 87 18.36 -0.76 -14.83
N SER A 88 19.38 -1.26 -15.51
CA SER A 88 20.68 -1.60 -14.92
C SER A 88 21.75 -1.71 -16.01
N THR A 89 22.81 -0.92 -15.93
CA THR A 89 23.96 -1.00 -16.88
C THR A 89 24.82 -2.22 -16.64
N SER A 90 24.59 -2.97 -15.55
CA SER A 90 25.17 -4.29 -15.35
C SER A 90 24.56 -5.37 -16.28
N GLY A 91 23.40 -5.10 -16.89
CA GLY A 91 22.63 -6.06 -17.68
C GLY A 91 21.72 -6.98 -16.85
N ALA A 92 21.57 -6.74 -15.54
CA ALA A 92 20.60 -7.43 -14.70
C ALA A 92 19.19 -6.87 -14.93
N LEU A 93 18.52 -7.34 -15.98
CA LEU A 93 17.23 -6.81 -16.46
C LEU A 93 16.03 -7.75 -16.20
N ASP A 94 16.23 -8.79 -15.40
CA ASP A 94 15.18 -9.69 -14.92
C ASP A 94 15.45 -10.10 -13.45
N PRO A 95 14.44 -10.63 -12.73
CA PRO A 95 14.60 -10.96 -11.31
C PRO A 95 15.69 -12.00 -11.02
N ALA A 96 15.84 -13.00 -11.90
CA ALA A 96 16.82 -14.06 -11.70
C ALA A 96 18.25 -13.52 -11.83
N ALA A 97 18.50 -12.66 -12.82
CA ALA A 97 19.77 -11.98 -13.01
C ALA A 97 20.11 -11.04 -11.84
N ALA A 98 19.15 -10.27 -11.35
CA ALA A 98 19.33 -9.39 -10.19
C ALA A 98 19.74 -10.20 -8.94
N ARG A 99 19.05 -11.31 -8.67
CA ARG A 99 19.33 -12.21 -7.55
C ARG A 99 20.69 -12.89 -7.68
N ALA A 100 21.01 -13.45 -8.85
CA ALA A 100 22.27 -14.14 -9.11
C ALA A 100 23.48 -13.22 -8.96
N ARG A 101 23.37 -11.98 -9.47
CA ARG A 101 24.41 -10.93 -9.35
C ARG A 101 24.40 -10.23 -8.02
N LYS A 102 23.45 -10.58 -7.15
CA LYS A 102 23.36 -10.05 -5.81
C LYS A 102 23.25 -8.51 -5.81
N LEU A 103 22.47 -7.94 -6.72
CA LEU A 103 22.23 -6.51 -6.82
C LEU A 103 21.02 -6.09 -5.98
N PRO A 104 21.07 -4.95 -5.28
CA PRO A 104 19.88 -4.36 -4.67
C PRO A 104 18.90 -3.93 -5.77
N VAL A 105 17.63 -4.26 -5.59
CA VAL A 105 16.53 -3.80 -6.45
C VAL A 105 15.84 -2.62 -5.76
N VAL A 106 15.65 -1.54 -6.49
CA VAL A 106 14.90 -0.35 -6.05
C VAL A 106 13.64 -0.24 -6.88
N LEU A 107 12.48 -0.45 -6.26
CA LEU A 107 11.19 -0.15 -6.87
C LEU A 107 10.89 1.34 -6.68
N ILE A 108 10.64 2.07 -7.77
CA ILE A 108 10.15 3.44 -7.71
C ILE A 108 8.85 3.48 -8.49
N GLN A 109 7.76 3.88 -7.83
CA GLN A 109 6.46 3.99 -8.45
C GLN A 109 5.96 5.45 -8.46
N GLY A 110 5.27 5.82 -9.53
CA GLY A 110 4.53 7.07 -9.65
C GLY A 110 3.06 6.82 -9.91
N GLY A 111 2.22 7.83 -9.63
CA GLY A 111 0.83 7.83 -10.06
C GLY A 111 -0.04 6.75 -9.39
N ILE A 112 0.25 6.36 -8.15
CA ILE A 112 -0.72 5.59 -7.33
C ILE A 112 -1.98 6.41 -7.06
N HIS A 113 -1.82 7.72 -6.85
CA HIS A 113 -2.85 8.73 -7.03
C HIS A 113 -2.58 9.44 -8.35
N ALA A 114 -3.35 9.17 -9.39
CA ALA A 114 -2.97 9.59 -10.74
C ALA A 114 -3.08 11.11 -11.01
N GLY A 115 -3.62 11.88 -10.06
CA GLY A 115 -3.54 13.34 -10.05
C GLY A 115 -2.18 13.90 -9.63
N GLU A 116 -1.35 13.07 -9.01
CA GLU A 116 -0.04 13.38 -8.42
C GLU A 116 1.06 12.82 -9.34
N ILE A 117 1.06 13.27 -10.60
CA ILE A 117 1.75 12.55 -11.68
C ILE A 117 3.20 12.98 -11.92
N ASP A 118 3.73 13.82 -11.03
CA ASP A 118 5.08 14.37 -11.07
C ASP A 118 6.15 13.25 -11.20
N GLY A 119 5.93 12.12 -10.51
CA GLY A 119 6.83 10.96 -10.50
C GLY A 119 6.98 10.26 -11.86
N LYS A 120 5.93 10.24 -12.69
CA LYS A 120 5.99 9.68 -14.05
C LYS A 120 7.00 10.46 -14.89
N ASP A 121 6.81 11.78 -14.93
CA ASP A 121 7.58 12.68 -15.77
C ASP A 121 9.02 12.83 -15.26
N ALA A 122 9.21 12.96 -13.94
CA ALA A 122 10.53 12.98 -13.32
C ALA A 122 11.31 11.67 -13.57
N GLY A 123 10.64 10.52 -13.47
CA GLY A 123 11.28 9.21 -13.63
C GLY A 123 11.83 9.00 -15.03
N PHE A 124 11.08 9.35 -16.09
CA PHE A 124 11.58 9.27 -17.47
C PHE A 124 12.75 10.23 -17.72
N GLN A 125 12.67 11.47 -17.21
CA GLN A 125 13.77 12.42 -17.33
C GLN A 125 15.04 11.91 -16.64
N VAL A 126 14.93 11.40 -15.41
CA VAL A 126 16.07 10.85 -14.67
C VAL A 126 16.63 9.60 -15.34
N ALA A 127 15.77 8.68 -15.81
CA ALA A 127 16.20 7.50 -16.55
C ALA A 127 17.07 7.87 -17.76
N ARG A 128 16.64 8.86 -18.55
CA ARG A 128 17.39 9.34 -19.71
C ARG A 128 18.76 9.90 -19.30
N GLN A 129 18.80 10.74 -18.27
CA GLN A 129 20.03 11.38 -17.79
C GLN A 129 21.04 10.36 -17.22
N LEU A 130 20.58 9.34 -16.50
CA LEU A 130 21.44 8.28 -15.97
C LEU A 130 22.01 7.40 -17.09
N LEU A 131 21.18 7.00 -18.07
CA LEU A 131 21.60 6.15 -19.19
C LEU A 131 22.52 6.88 -20.18
N GLN A 132 22.34 8.19 -20.35
CA GLN A 132 23.28 9.04 -21.11
C GLN A 132 24.57 9.36 -20.34
N GLY A 133 24.61 9.08 -19.03
CA GLY A 133 25.74 9.39 -18.16
C GLY A 133 25.91 10.89 -17.86
N THR A 134 24.89 11.71 -18.12
CA THR A 134 24.90 13.16 -17.85
C THR A 134 24.56 13.48 -16.39
N ARG A 135 24.02 12.52 -15.64
CA ARG A 135 23.72 12.65 -14.21
C ARG A 135 23.98 11.33 -13.48
N ALA A 136 24.52 11.40 -12.25
CA ALA A 136 24.75 10.26 -11.37
C ALA A 136 25.42 9.05 -12.07
N ARG A 137 26.49 9.33 -12.82
CA ARG A 137 27.19 8.33 -13.63
C ARG A 137 27.64 7.14 -12.77
N GLY A 138 27.41 5.93 -13.29
CA GLY A 138 27.80 4.67 -12.65
C GLY A 138 26.83 4.16 -11.57
N THR A 139 25.78 4.92 -11.23
CA THR A 139 24.77 4.47 -10.28
C THR A 139 24.08 3.18 -10.73
N LEU A 140 23.72 3.07 -12.02
CA LEU A 140 23.06 1.89 -12.58
C LEU A 140 23.95 0.64 -12.69
N ASP A 141 25.26 0.76 -12.43
CA ASP A 141 26.18 -0.40 -12.44
C ASP A 141 26.00 -1.26 -11.18
N ARG A 142 25.41 -0.70 -10.13
CA ARG A 142 25.40 -1.28 -8.77
C ARG A 142 24.02 -1.65 -8.25
N LEU A 143 22.98 -1.43 -9.03
CA LEU A 143 21.60 -1.72 -8.64
C LEU A 143 20.74 -2.06 -9.87
N VAL A 144 19.54 -2.53 -9.61
CA VAL A 144 18.45 -2.53 -10.59
C VAL A 144 17.42 -1.52 -10.14
N TRP A 145 17.12 -0.54 -11.00
CA TRP A 145 15.99 0.36 -10.80
C TRP A 145 14.78 -0.21 -11.54
N LEU A 146 13.78 -0.66 -10.78
CA LEU A 146 12.48 -1.09 -11.27
C LEU A 146 11.53 0.11 -11.22
N PHE A 147 11.22 0.69 -12.37
CA PHE A 147 10.38 1.88 -12.50
C PHE A 147 8.97 1.51 -12.95
N VAL A 148 7.97 1.85 -12.14
CA VAL A 148 6.53 1.78 -12.48
C VAL A 148 6.04 3.22 -12.68
N PRO A 149 5.93 3.71 -13.93
CA PRO A 149 5.68 5.14 -14.16
C PRO A 149 4.30 5.60 -13.70
N VAL A 150 3.29 4.75 -13.90
CA VAL A 150 1.89 5.00 -13.50
C VAL A 150 1.32 3.71 -12.94
N PHE A 151 1.04 3.70 -11.65
CA PHE A 151 0.45 2.54 -10.99
C PHE A 151 -1.09 2.50 -11.15
N ASN A 152 -1.79 3.62 -10.88
CA ASN A 152 -3.22 3.73 -11.12
C ASN A 152 -3.49 4.13 -12.58
N VAL A 153 -3.37 3.17 -13.49
CA VAL A 153 -3.46 3.38 -14.94
C VAL A 153 -4.86 3.81 -15.38
N ASP A 154 -5.93 3.18 -14.88
CA ASP A 154 -7.30 3.56 -15.27
C ASP A 154 -7.70 4.92 -14.66
N GLY A 155 -7.28 5.19 -13.41
CA GLY A 155 -7.44 6.50 -12.80
C GLY A 155 -6.68 7.59 -13.55
N HIS A 156 -5.51 7.27 -14.13
CA HIS A 156 -4.76 8.20 -14.99
C HIS A 156 -5.55 8.61 -16.23
N GLU A 157 -6.27 7.68 -16.85
CA GLU A 157 -7.04 7.96 -18.06
C GLU A 157 -8.39 8.65 -17.80
N ARG A 158 -8.85 8.67 -16.54
CA ARG A 158 -9.84 9.64 -16.08
C ARG A 158 -9.21 11.04 -15.97
N PHE A 159 -8.89 11.62 -17.13
CA PHE A 159 -8.04 12.79 -17.28
C PHE A 159 -8.85 14.09 -17.39
N GLY A 160 -8.52 15.09 -16.58
CA GLY A 160 -9.25 16.35 -16.56
C GLY A 160 -8.58 17.44 -15.71
N PRO A 161 -8.96 18.72 -15.93
CA PRO A 161 -8.30 19.87 -15.30
C PRO A 161 -8.56 20.04 -13.81
N TRP A 162 -9.69 19.53 -13.30
CA TRP A 162 -10.14 19.78 -11.92
C TRP A 162 -10.21 18.51 -11.07
N ASN A 163 -9.53 17.45 -11.49
CA ASN A 163 -9.48 16.19 -10.74
C ASN A 163 -8.76 16.30 -9.39
N ARG A 164 -7.93 17.34 -9.20
CA ARG A 164 -7.24 17.65 -7.94
C ARG A 164 -7.17 19.17 -7.72
N PRO A 165 -8.21 19.79 -7.13
CA PRO A 165 -8.28 21.24 -6.95
C PRO A 165 -7.27 21.80 -5.93
N ASN A 166 -6.70 20.93 -5.08
CA ASN A 166 -5.77 21.31 -4.02
C ASN A 166 -4.30 21.35 -4.48
N GLN A 167 -4.04 21.49 -5.79
CA GLN A 167 -2.71 21.41 -6.39
C GLN A 167 -2.57 22.37 -7.57
N ARG A 168 -1.36 22.91 -7.79
CA ARG A 168 -1.07 23.76 -8.97
C ARG A 168 -0.55 22.96 -10.15
N GLY A 169 -1.44 22.68 -11.10
CA GLY A 169 -1.08 21.99 -12.34
C GLY A 169 -0.73 20.50 -12.14
N PRO A 170 -0.45 19.77 -13.23
CA PRO A 170 -0.48 20.22 -14.63
C PRO A 170 -1.90 20.62 -15.10
N GLU A 171 -2.03 21.20 -16.30
CA GLU A 171 -3.33 21.66 -16.84
C GLU A 171 -4.44 20.62 -16.79
N GLN A 172 -4.08 19.34 -16.95
CA GLN A 172 -4.96 18.19 -16.79
C GLN A 172 -4.18 17.04 -16.17
N MET A 173 -4.84 16.23 -15.35
CA MET A 173 -4.24 15.10 -14.66
C MET A 173 -5.26 13.98 -14.44
N GLY A 174 -4.79 12.82 -13.99
CA GLY A 174 -5.65 11.70 -13.62
C GLY A 174 -6.47 11.95 -12.35
N PHE A 175 -7.27 10.95 -12.00
CA PHE A 175 -8.08 10.93 -10.79
C PHE A 175 -7.46 10.04 -9.70
N ARG A 176 -7.82 10.31 -8.44
CA ARG A 176 -7.20 9.67 -7.26
C ARG A 176 -7.40 8.16 -7.21
N ALA A 177 -8.59 7.68 -7.55
CA ALA A 177 -8.99 6.28 -7.41
C ALA A 177 -8.98 5.54 -8.75
N THR A 178 -9.02 4.21 -8.71
CA THR A 178 -9.11 3.34 -9.90
C THR A 178 -10.48 3.46 -10.59
N ALA A 179 -10.69 2.75 -11.70
CA ALA A 179 -12.00 2.65 -12.37
C ALA A 179 -13.12 2.14 -11.43
N GLN A 180 -12.77 1.32 -10.44
CA GLN A 180 -13.69 0.81 -9.41
C GLN A 180 -13.87 1.77 -8.23
N ASN A 181 -13.29 2.98 -8.32
CA ASN A 181 -13.24 3.98 -7.26
C ASN A 181 -12.56 3.48 -5.97
N LEU A 182 -11.59 2.57 -6.10
CA LEU A 182 -10.72 2.12 -5.00
C LEU A 182 -9.46 2.98 -4.94
N ASN A 183 -9.03 3.32 -3.73
CA ASN A 183 -7.78 4.00 -3.47
C ASN A 183 -6.66 2.98 -3.28
N LEU A 184 -5.76 2.86 -4.27
CA LEU A 184 -4.62 1.94 -4.20
C LEU A 184 -3.69 2.23 -3.00
N ASN A 185 -3.60 3.48 -2.55
CA ASN A 185 -2.87 3.86 -1.32
C ASN A 185 -3.68 3.59 -0.03
N ARG A 186 -4.66 2.69 -0.08
CA ARG A 186 -5.34 2.06 1.05
C ARG A 186 -5.43 0.53 0.86
N ASP A 187 -4.79 0.00 -0.18
CA ASP A 187 -5.08 -1.35 -0.68
C ASP A 187 -3.94 -2.34 -0.47
N TYR A 188 -2.76 -1.90 0.00
CA TYR A 188 -1.59 -2.78 0.10
C TYR A 188 -1.84 -4.04 0.94
N MET A 189 -2.60 -3.96 2.04
CA MET A 189 -2.94 -5.12 2.89
C MET A 189 -4.18 -5.88 2.43
N LYS A 190 -5.27 -5.17 2.08
CA LYS A 190 -6.52 -5.84 1.71
C LYS A 190 -6.46 -6.39 0.29
N ALA A 191 -5.63 -5.82 -0.59
CA ALA A 191 -5.34 -6.24 -1.96
C ALA A 191 -6.62 -6.58 -2.76
N ASP A 192 -7.57 -5.66 -2.80
CA ASP A 192 -8.83 -5.87 -3.51
C ASP A 192 -8.74 -5.53 -4.99
N ALA A 193 -8.01 -4.46 -5.34
CA ALA A 193 -7.88 -4.00 -6.71
C ALA A 193 -6.98 -4.96 -7.51
N PRO A 194 -7.37 -5.35 -8.74
CA PRO A 194 -6.52 -6.13 -9.63
C PRO A 194 -5.15 -5.50 -9.88
N GLU A 195 -5.08 -4.18 -9.96
CA GLU A 195 -3.82 -3.41 -10.07
C GLU A 195 -2.92 -3.68 -8.86
N MET A 196 -3.48 -3.64 -7.64
CA MET A 196 -2.71 -3.95 -6.43
C MET A 196 -2.20 -5.38 -6.40
N GLN A 197 -3.02 -6.34 -6.83
CA GLN A 197 -2.60 -7.74 -6.91
C GLN A 197 -1.45 -7.92 -7.91
N ALA A 198 -1.48 -7.20 -9.05
CA ALA A 198 -0.39 -7.18 -10.01
C ALA A 198 0.89 -6.54 -9.44
N MET A 199 0.77 -5.42 -8.71
CA MET A 199 1.91 -4.78 -8.04
C MET A 199 2.53 -5.70 -6.99
N LEU A 200 1.72 -6.36 -6.16
CA LEU A 200 2.22 -7.31 -5.18
C LEU A 200 2.91 -8.51 -5.85
N ALA A 201 2.38 -9.01 -6.97
CA ALA A 201 3.06 -10.05 -7.75
C ALA A 201 4.41 -9.57 -8.31
N LEU A 202 4.51 -8.32 -8.78
CA LEU A 202 5.78 -7.71 -9.20
C LEU A 202 6.76 -7.62 -8.03
N VAL A 203 6.29 -7.16 -6.86
CA VAL A 203 7.07 -7.09 -5.62
C VAL A 203 7.56 -8.46 -5.18
N GLU A 204 6.74 -9.51 -5.28
CA GLU A 204 7.16 -10.89 -5.00
C GLU A 204 8.24 -11.39 -5.96
N GLN A 205 8.10 -11.09 -7.25
CA GLN A 205 9.05 -11.57 -8.25
C GLN A 205 10.43 -10.92 -8.08
N TRP A 206 10.45 -9.60 -7.87
CA TRP A 206 11.68 -8.81 -7.84
C TRP A 206 12.30 -8.65 -6.44
N ASP A 207 11.51 -8.81 -5.38
CA ASP A 207 11.91 -8.62 -3.98
C ASP A 207 12.74 -7.33 -3.75
N PRO A 208 12.14 -6.13 -3.96
CA PRO A 208 12.86 -4.88 -3.85
C PRO A 208 13.41 -4.68 -2.43
N LEU A 209 14.69 -4.30 -2.34
CA LEU A 209 15.33 -3.86 -1.09
C LEU A 209 14.66 -2.59 -0.55
N LEU A 210 14.35 -1.68 -1.48
CA LEU A 210 13.72 -0.40 -1.22
C LEU A 210 12.57 -0.17 -2.19
N ALA A 211 11.43 0.27 -1.68
CA ALA A 211 10.32 0.78 -2.47
C ALA A 211 10.10 2.27 -2.19
N MET A 212 10.09 3.10 -3.24
CA MET A 212 9.87 4.54 -3.19
C MET A 212 8.55 4.87 -3.88
N ASP A 213 7.68 5.57 -3.17
CA ASP A 213 6.38 6.02 -3.65
C ASP A 213 6.37 7.54 -3.82
N LEU A 214 6.04 8.01 -5.03
CA LEU A 214 6.14 9.41 -5.42
C LEU A 214 4.74 10.06 -5.43
N HIS A 215 4.55 11.03 -4.54
CA HIS A 215 3.27 11.69 -4.25
C HIS A 215 3.42 13.22 -4.20
N VAL A 216 2.28 13.87 -3.99
CA VAL A 216 2.15 15.31 -3.74
C VAL A 216 1.27 15.55 -2.51
N THR A 217 1.75 16.37 -1.57
CA THR A 217 1.14 16.58 -0.25
C THR A 217 -0.29 17.09 -0.36
N ASP A 218 -1.19 16.62 0.50
CA ASP A 218 -2.40 17.37 0.83
C ASP A 218 -2.12 18.37 1.98
N GLY A 219 -2.99 19.37 2.19
CA GLY A 219 -2.97 20.19 3.42
C GLY A 219 -2.80 21.70 3.23
N ALA A 220 -2.04 22.32 4.15
CA ALA A 220 -1.88 23.76 4.30
C ALA A 220 -0.98 24.39 3.22
N LYS A 221 -0.97 25.73 3.11
CA LYS A 221 -0.01 26.46 2.27
C LYS A 221 1.22 26.83 3.11
N PHE A 222 2.39 26.34 2.73
CA PHE A 222 3.66 26.63 3.39
C PHE A 222 4.84 26.68 2.40
N ARG A 223 6.07 26.90 2.90
CA ARG A 223 7.26 27.14 2.07
C ARG A 223 8.25 25.97 2.00
N HIS A 224 8.10 24.95 2.84
CA HIS A 224 8.77 23.66 2.62
C HIS A 224 8.30 23.04 1.30
N ASP A 225 9.22 22.42 0.56
CA ASP A 225 8.98 22.05 -0.83
C ASP A 225 8.82 20.54 -1.07
N VAL A 226 9.36 19.73 -0.17
CA VAL A 226 9.24 18.28 -0.18
C VAL A 226 9.32 17.71 1.23
N SER A 227 8.65 16.59 1.46
CA SER A 227 8.86 15.78 2.64
C SER A 227 9.27 14.36 2.24
N VAL A 228 10.15 13.76 3.04
CA VAL A 228 10.72 12.44 2.82
C VAL A 228 10.54 11.62 4.10
N GLN A 229 9.66 10.63 4.03
CA GLN A 229 9.45 9.67 5.11
C GLN A 229 10.07 8.33 4.70
N VAL A 230 10.69 7.63 5.66
CA VAL A 230 11.30 6.32 5.43
C VAL A 230 10.88 5.39 6.55
N GLU A 231 10.34 4.23 6.19
CA GLU A 231 10.06 3.13 7.08
C GLU A 231 11.01 1.94 6.79
N PRO A 232 11.39 1.15 7.81
CA PRO A 232 11.09 1.35 9.22
C PRO A 232 11.81 2.56 9.82
N SER A 233 11.11 3.34 10.66
CA SER A 233 11.67 4.45 11.45
C SER A 233 11.48 4.23 12.96
N HIS A 234 10.26 3.89 13.38
CA HIS A 234 9.88 3.68 14.78
C HIS A 234 9.43 2.25 15.09
N ALA A 235 9.18 1.44 14.07
CA ALA A 235 8.66 0.07 14.17
C ALA A 235 9.51 -0.92 13.35
N GLY A 236 9.24 -2.22 13.45
CA GLY A 236 9.97 -3.25 12.70
C GLY A 236 11.33 -3.63 13.30
N ASP A 237 12.28 -4.01 12.44
CA ASP A 237 13.62 -4.44 12.84
C ASP A 237 14.55 -3.25 13.17
N ALA A 238 15.26 -3.31 14.30
CA ALA A 238 16.09 -2.21 14.78
C ALA A 238 17.29 -1.88 13.87
N THR A 239 17.86 -2.88 13.19
CA THR A 239 18.96 -2.66 12.23
C THR A 239 18.44 -1.91 11.01
N LEU A 240 17.27 -2.30 10.52
CA LEU A 240 16.63 -1.61 9.41
C LEU A 240 16.12 -0.21 9.80
N GLN A 241 15.72 0.03 11.06
CA GLN A 241 15.40 1.39 11.54
C GLN A 241 16.61 2.32 11.44
N ARG A 242 17.80 1.83 11.84
CA ARG A 242 19.07 2.55 11.70
C ARG A 242 19.36 2.86 10.23
N ASP A 243 19.18 1.88 9.34
CA ASP A 243 19.40 2.06 7.90
C ASP A 243 18.41 3.06 7.29
N GLY A 244 17.12 2.96 7.63
CA GLY A 244 16.07 3.86 7.19
C GLY A 244 16.31 5.31 7.64
N ALA A 245 16.71 5.50 8.91
CA ALA A 245 17.08 6.81 9.44
C ALA A 245 18.29 7.41 8.71
N ALA A 246 19.32 6.61 8.45
CA ALA A 246 20.50 7.05 7.71
C ALA A 246 20.17 7.44 6.26
N LEU A 247 19.35 6.62 5.59
CA LEU A 247 18.86 6.92 4.24
C LEU A 247 18.05 8.22 4.20
N ARG A 248 17.07 8.39 5.10
CA ARG A 248 16.26 9.62 5.18
C ARG A 248 17.13 10.85 5.35
N ALA A 249 18.05 10.81 6.32
CA ALA A 249 18.96 11.92 6.59
C ALA A 249 19.86 12.26 5.38
N ALA A 250 20.40 11.24 4.71
CA ALA A 250 21.27 11.44 3.56
C ALA A 250 20.53 12.03 2.35
N VAL A 251 19.30 11.58 2.10
CA VAL A 251 18.44 12.11 1.03
C VAL A 251 18.05 13.55 1.31
N ILE A 252 17.58 13.87 2.52
CA ILE A 252 17.24 15.23 2.93
C ILE A 252 18.45 16.17 2.78
N ALA A 253 19.61 15.77 3.32
CA ALA A 253 20.82 16.58 3.20
C ALA A 253 21.25 16.81 1.75
N GLN A 254 20.98 15.85 0.84
CA GLN A 254 21.25 16.02 -0.58
C GLN A 254 20.26 16.97 -1.25
N LEU A 255 18.98 16.89 -0.92
CA LEU A 255 17.95 17.80 -1.41
C LEU A 255 18.22 19.24 -0.93
N ASP A 256 18.58 19.42 0.33
CA ASP A 256 18.90 20.75 0.89
C ASP A 256 20.11 21.38 0.18
N ARG A 257 21.15 20.58 -0.14
CA ARG A 257 22.29 21.04 -0.97
C ARG A 257 21.89 21.43 -2.39
N GLN A 258 20.76 20.92 -2.88
CA GLN A 258 20.19 21.26 -4.18
C GLN A 258 19.20 22.44 -4.11
N GLY A 259 19.05 23.04 -2.93
CA GLY A 259 18.22 24.23 -2.70
C GLY A 259 16.81 23.94 -2.20
N SER A 260 16.49 22.68 -1.86
CA SER A 260 15.21 22.33 -1.24
C SER A 260 15.17 22.67 0.25
N HIS A 261 13.96 22.68 0.80
CA HIS A 261 13.67 22.81 2.22
C HIS A 261 12.94 21.55 2.69
N ALA A 262 13.66 20.43 2.70
CA ALA A 262 13.07 19.12 2.88
C ALA A 262 12.68 18.85 4.34
N LEU A 263 11.54 18.17 4.54
CA LEU A 263 11.03 17.76 5.85
C LEU A 263 11.22 16.25 6.09
N PRO A 264 11.55 15.83 7.33
CA PRO A 264 11.68 14.41 7.67
C PRO A 264 10.38 13.72 8.10
N PHE A 265 9.24 14.42 8.09
CA PHE A 265 7.92 13.95 8.52
C PHE A 265 6.85 14.43 7.53
N TYR A 266 5.68 13.79 7.51
CA TYR A 266 4.58 14.23 6.64
C TYR A 266 3.88 15.47 7.21
N PRO A 267 3.77 16.59 6.46
CA PRO A 267 3.28 17.86 6.99
C PRO A 267 1.75 17.96 7.05
N ALA A 268 1.08 16.96 7.63
CA ALA A 268 -0.35 17.01 7.94
C ALA A 268 -0.60 17.74 9.27
N LEU A 269 -1.39 18.82 9.24
CA LEU A 269 -1.75 19.54 10.46
C LEU A 269 -2.44 18.62 11.47
N ALA A 270 -1.96 18.63 12.71
CA ALA A 270 -2.51 17.81 13.81
C ALA A 270 -3.98 18.13 14.11
N GLN A 271 -4.43 19.34 13.76
CA GLN A 271 -5.84 19.71 13.71
C GLN A 271 -6.15 20.30 12.34
N ASN A 272 -7.20 19.78 11.70
CA ASN A 272 -7.63 20.27 10.39
C ASN A 272 -7.84 21.79 10.41
N ASP A 273 -7.28 22.46 9.40
CA ASP A 273 -7.36 23.91 9.23
C ASP A 273 -6.93 24.75 10.46
N ASN A 274 -5.90 24.29 11.19
CA ASN A 274 -5.27 25.05 12.27
C ASN A 274 -3.74 24.89 12.27
N PRO A 275 -2.98 25.81 11.64
CA PRO A 275 -1.52 25.76 11.62
C PRO A 275 -0.87 25.76 13.00
N ALA A 276 -1.49 26.42 13.99
CA ALA A 276 -0.95 26.51 15.35
C ALA A 276 -0.99 25.18 16.13
N ALA A 277 -1.81 24.21 15.68
CA ALA A 277 -1.82 22.88 16.28
C ALA A 277 -0.56 22.07 16.00
N GLY A 278 0.22 22.51 15.00
CA GLY A 278 1.46 21.87 14.59
C GLY A 278 1.25 20.53 13.90
N PHE A 279 2.17 19.59 14.10
CA PHE A 279 2.21 18.31 13.41
C PHE A 279 2.35 17.13 14.39
N ALA A 280 2.01 15.94 13.91
CA ALA A 280 2.32 14.68 14.56
C ALA A 280 2.95 13.74 13.53
N ASP A 281 4.02 13.08 13.93
CA ASP A 281 4.59 11.95 13.19
C ASP A 281 3.74 10.70 13.44
N GLU A 282 3.87 9.69 12.58
CA GLU A 282 3.05 8.48 12.64
C GLU A 282 3.88 7.24 12.32
N VAL A 283 3.48 6.08 12.86
CA VAL A 283 3.88 4.79 12.26
C VAL A 283 2.82 4.44 11.24
N TYR A 284 3.17 4.56 9.97
CA TYR A 284 2.21 4.43 8.89
C TYR A 284 1.62 3.01 8.82
N PRO A 285 0.28 2.87 8.91
CA PRO A 285 -0.37 1.57 8.80
C PRO A 285 -0.03 0.89 7.47
N PRO A 286 0.02 -0.45 7.44
CA PRO A 286 0.48 -1.20 6.27
C PRO A 286 -0.46 -1.14 5.06
N ARG A 287 -1.61 -0.46 5.16
CA ARG A 287 -2.43 -0.09 3.99
C ARG A 287 -1.72 0.86 3.02
N PHE A 288 -0.71 1.58 3.51
CA PHE A 288 0.15 2.48 2.73
C PHE A 288 1.40 1.74 2.26
N SER A 289 1.93 2.13 1.09
CA SER A 289 3.11 1.52 0.47
C SER A 289 4.32 1.44 1.42
N HIS A 290 4.82 2.57 1.89
CA HIS A 290 5.99 2.65 2.76
C HIS A 290 5.78 1.95 4.11
N GLY A 291 4.58 2.00 4.68
CA GLY A 291 4.20 1.25 5.87
C GLY A 291 4.10 -0.28 5.66
N TYR A 292 3.82 -0.74 4.44
CA TYR A 292 3.75 -2.17 4.10
C TYR A 292 5.14 -2.83 4.04
N PHE A 293 6.13 -2.16 3.44
CA PHE A 293 7.45 -2.76 3.21
C PHE A 293 8.23 -3.05 4.49
N GLN A 294 8.02 -2.28 5.57
CA GLN A 294 8.62 -2.60 6.87
C GLN A 294 8.17 -3.97 7.42
N LEU A 295 6.93 -4.41 7.15
CA LEU A 295 6.45 -5.74 7.56
C LEU A 295 7.10 -6.89 6.78
N ARG A 296 7.77 -6.57 5.69
CA ARG A 296 8.56 -7.48 4.85
C ARG A 296 10.06 -7.37 5.11
N ASN A 297 10.47 -6.64 6.15
CA ASN A 297 11.87 -6.32 6.41
C ASN A 297 12.55 -5.67 5.19
N ARG A 298 11.87 -4.72 4.54
CA ARG A 298 12.39 -3.91 3.43
C ARG A 298 12.22 -2.43 3.76
N LEU A 299 12.99 -1.59 3.08
CA LEU A 299 12.87 -0.14 3.23
C LEU A 299 11.71 0.37 2.37
N GLY A 300 10.85 1.20 2.96
CA GLY A 300 9.80 1.94 2.27
C GLY A 300 10.07 3.43 2.36
N MET A 301 9.92 4.17 1.26
CA MET A 301 10.06 5.63 1.25
C MET A 301 8.83 6.26 0.63
N LEU A 302 8.31 7.29 1.28
CA LEU A 302 7.32 8.19 0.73
C LEU A 302 8.00 9.53 0.44
N VAL A 303 7.83 10.03 -0.79
CA VAL A 303 8.26 11.37 -1.18
C VAL A 303 7.04 12.17 -1.59
N GLU A 304 6.89 13.31 -0.96
CA GLU A 304 5.68 14.13 -1.02
C GLU A 304 6.11 15.56 -1.34
N THR A 305 6.02 15.94 -2.62
CA THR A 305 6.31 17.32 -3.02
C THR A 305 5.15 18.24 -2.66
N HIS A 306 5.43 19.52 -2.43
CA HIS A 306 4.38 20.41 -1.96
C HIS A 306 3.38 20.79 -3.07
N ALA A 307 2.09 20.49 -2.89
CA ALA A 307 1.05 20.69 -3.91
C ALA A 307 0.90 22.12 -4.44
N TRP A 308 1.27 23.13 -3.65
CA TRP A 308 1.17 24.53 -4.03
C TRP A 308 2.39 25.05 -4.80
N LEU A 309 3.42 24.22 -5.02
CA LEU A 309 4.48 24.51 -5.98
C LEU A 309 4.00 24.30 -7.41
N ARG A 310 4.58 25.03 -8.36
CA ARG A 310 4.26 24.82 -9.78
C ARG A 310 4.77 23.47 -10.26
N TYR A 311 4.05 22.85 -11.20
CA TYR A 311 4.40 21.54 -11.76
C TYR A 311 5.90 21.33 -12.12
N PRO A 312 6.58 22.23 -12.87
CA PRO A 312 8.01 22.06 -13.16
C PRO A 312 8.91 21.96 -11.92
N GLN A 313 8.57 22.68 -10.85
CA GLN A 313 9.36 22.64 -9.61
C GLN A 313 9.20 21.28 -8.93
N ARG A 314 7.96 20.78 -8.86
CA ARG A 314 7.69 19.47 -8.25
C ARG A 314 8.32 18.32 -9.04
N VAL A 315 8.25 18.35 -10.38
CA VAL A 315 8.95 17.37 -11.24
C VAL A 315 10.46 17.41 -11.01
N ALA A 316 11.07 18.60 -10.95
CA ALA A 316 12.50 18.74 -10.69
C ALA A 316 12.92 18.19 -9.31
N ILE A 317 12.18 18.55 -8.25
CA ILE A 317 12.44 18.08 -6.88
C ILE A 317 12.23 16.56 -6.78
N THR A 318 11.20 16.03 -7.41
CA THR A 318 10.96 14.58 -7.49
C THR A 318 12.14 13.88 -8.16
N GLY A 319 12.63 14.40 -9.28
CA GLY A 319 13.80 13.86 -9.96
C GLY A 319 15.08 13.92 -9.11
N ASN A 320 15.24 15.00 -8.33
CA ASN A 320 16.32 15.13 -7.35
C ASN A 320 16.26 14.04 -6.27
N ALA A 321 15.06 13.75 -5.74
CA ALA A 321 14.86 12.70 -4.73
C ALA A 321 15.15 11.31 -5.30
N ILE A 322 14.66 10.99 -6.51
CA ILE A 322 14.96 9.72 -7.20
C ILE A 322 16.47 9.52 -7.30
N VAL A 323 17.20 10.54 -7.77
CA VAL A 323 18.66 10.45 -7.94
C VAL A 323 19.37 10.28 -6.61
N ALA A 324 18.96 11.02 -5.57
CA ALA A 324 19.53 10.87 -4.23
C ALA A 324 19.36 9.43 -3.71
N VAL A 325 18.16 8.87 -3.80
CA VAL A 325 17.87 7.49 -3.37
C VAL A 325 18.70 6.47 -4.15
N LEU A 326 18.73 6.56 -5.48
CA LEU A 326 19.51 5.64 -6.30
C LEU A 326 21.01 5.70 -5.98
N GLN A 327 21.56 6.90 -5.72
CA GLN A 327 22.95 7.06 -5.30
C GLN A 327 23.22 6.45 -3.92
N GLN A 328 22.31 6.63 -2.96
CA GLN A 328 22.43 6.01 -1.64
C GLN A 328 22.39 4.49 -1.72
N VAL A 329 21.48 3.91 -2.52
CA VAL A 329 21.42 2.45 -2.71
C VAL A 329 22.64 1.94 -3.47
N ALA A 330 23.17 2.67 -4.46
CA ALA A 330 24.41 2.28 -5.13
C ALA A 330 25.64 2.32 -4.21
N ALA A 331 25.62 3.15 -3.17
CA ALA A 331 26.69 3.25 -2.17
C ALA A 331 26.56 2.22 -1.05
N HIS A 332 25.34 1.98 -0.55
CA HIS A 332 25.10 1.24 0.70
C HIS A 332 24.23 -0.02 0.54
N GLY A 333 23.58 -0.21 -0.62
CA GLY A 333 22.57 -1.25 -0.82
C GLY A 333 23.08 -2.67 -0.66
N ALA A 334 24.38 -2.93 -0.86
CA ALA A 334 24.96 -4.24 -0.58
C ALA A 334 24.92 -4.59 0.92
N ALA A 335 25.21 -3.61 1.79
CA ALA A 335 25.15 -3.76 3.25
C ALA A 335 23.69 -3.84 3.73
N TRP A 336 22.84 -2.91 3.30
CA TRP A 336 21.42 -2.90 3.66
C TRP A 336 20.69 -4.19 3.27
N ARG A 337 21.07 -4.81 2.16
CA ARG A 337 20.51 -6.11 1.77
C ARG A 337 20.99 -7.25 2.67
N ALA A 338 22.22 -7.21 3.17
CA ALA A 338 22.68 -8.18 4.16
C ALA A 338 21.88 -8.02 5.47
N ASP A 339 21.63 -6.77 5.88
CA ASP A 339 20.83 -6.43 7.06
C ASP A 339 19.36 -6.88 6.88
N ALA A 340 18.77 -6.66 5.69
CA ALA A 340 17.43 -7.16 5.36
C ALA A 340 17.33 -8.69 5.39
N ALA A 341 18.35 -9.40 4.87
CA ALA A 341 18.40 -10.86 4.94
C ALA A 341 18.56 -11.39 6.38
N ALA A 342 19.31 -10.67 7.22
CA ALA A 342 19.41 -10.99 8.65
C ALA A 342 18.09 -10.74 9.38
N ALA A 343 17.38 -9.65 9.06
CA ALA A 343 16.05 -9.37 9.59
C ALA A 343 15.01 -10.42 9.16
N ASP A 344 15.08 -10.89 7.90
CA ASP A 344 14.27 -12.02 7.41
C ASP A 344 14.51 -13.29 8.21
N GLN A 345 15.78 -13.63 8.48
CA GLN A 345 16.13 -14.79 9.30
C GLN A 345 15.65 -14.62 10.75
N ALA A 346 15.85 -13.45 11.35
CA ALA A 346 15.41 -13.16 12.72
C ALA A 346 13.88 -13.23 12.86
N ALA A 347 13.14 -12.79 11.85
CA ALA A 347 11.68 -12.83 11.84
C ALA A 347 11.10 -14.25 11.96
N THR A 348 11.84 -15.29 11.54
CA THR A 348 11.42 -16.69 11.70
C THR A 348 11.29 -17.14 13.17
N ALA A 349 11.86 -16.39 14.11
CA ALA A 349 11.84 -16.69 15.54
C ALA A 349 10.83 -15.85 16.34
N LEU A 350 9.89 -15.15 15.68
CA LEU A 350 8.92 -14.28 16.36
C LEU A 350 7.77 -15.03 17.06
N GLY A 351 7.63 -16.34 16.85
CA GLY A 351 6.60 -17.14 17.52
C GLY A 351 6.69 -17.04 19.06
N GLY A 352 5.58 -16.71 19.71
CA GLY A 352 5.50 -16.52 21.17
C GLY A 352 6.05 -15.17 21.67
N GLN A 353 6.50 -14.28 20.78
CA GLN A 353 7.02 -12.96 21.16
C GLN A 353 5.94 -11.87 21.03
N PRO A 354 5.98 -10.83 21.89
CA PRO A 354 5.08 -9.68 21.77
C PRO A 354 5.35 -8.92 20.47
N GLN A 355 4.28 -8.56 19.76
CA GLN A 355 4.31 -7.73 18.55
C GLN A 355 3.48 -6.47 18.77
N VAL A 356 4.02 -5.33 18.35
CA VAL A 356 3.26 -4.08 18.29
C VAL A 356 2.57 -3.99 16.93
N LEU A 357 1.25 -3.84 16.94
CA LEU A 357 0.41 -3.83 15.73
C LEU A 357 0.02 -2.42 15.30
N ASP A 358 0.02 -1.49 16.24
CA ASP A 358 -0.33 -0.09 16.02
C ASP A 358 0.41 0.80 17.01
N TRP A 359 0.63 2.05 16.62
CA TRP A 359 1.33 3.06 17.40
C TRP A 359 0.53 4.35 17.42
N LYS A 360 0.80 5.19 18.42
CA LYS A 360 0.29 6.55 18.49
C LYS A 360 1.39 7.52 18.92
N ALA A 361 1.33 8.74 18.40
CA ALA A 361 2.13 9.83 18.93
C ALA A 361 1.78 10.08 20.40
N SER A 362 2.81 10.28 21.24
CA SER A 362 2.63 10.71 22.63
C SER A 362 2.32 12.20 22.72
N ASP A 363 1.95 12.66 23.91
CA ASP A 363 1.73 14.09 24.19
C ASP A 363 3.04 14.89 24.28
N GLN A 364 4.21 14.25 24.17
CA GLN A 364 5.48 14.95 24.17
C GLN A 364 5.63 15.79 22.89
N VAL A 365 5.94 17.06 23.09
CA VAL A 365 6.08 18.05 22.01
C VAL A 365 7.50 18.61 21.97
N ARG A 366 8.04 18.72 20.75
CA ARG A 366 9.18 19.59 20.45
C ARG A 366 8.67 20.78 19.65
N MET A 367 9.05 22.00 20.04
CA MET A 367 8.76 23.18 19.22
C MET A 367 9.72 23.24 18.03
N ILE A 368 9.18 23.50 16.85
CA ILE A 368 9.94 23.63 15.60
C ILE A 368 9.70 24.99 14.97
N ASP A 369 10.72 25.47 14.27
CA ASP A 369 10.60 26.61 13.37
C ASP A 369 10.24 26.09 11.99
N PHE A 370 9.00 26.30 11.58
CA PHE A 370 8.44 25.80 10.34
C PHE A 370 8.24 26.94 9.33
N LEU A 371 8.71 26.76 8.10
CA LEU A 371 8.63 27.79 7.07
C LEU A 371 7.22 27.86 6.49
N GLY A 372 6.42 28.81 6.96
CA GLY A 372 5.04 29.04 6.52
C GLY A 372 4.82 30.39 5.85
N TYR A 373 3.55 30.78 5.78
CA TYR A 373 3.07 32.09 5.35
C TYR A 373 2.28 32.75 6.47
N ALA A 374 2.17 34.08 6.46
CA ALA A 374 1.23 34.76 7.35
C ALA A 374 -0.19 34.25 7.08
N TYR A 375 -0.98 34.06 8.13
CA TYR A 375 -2.37 33.62 7.99
C TYR A 375 -3.27 34.29 9.03
N THR A 376 -4.55 34.39 8.69
CA THR A 376 -5.62 34.74 9.62
C THR A 376 -6.58 33.57 9.75
N ARG A 377 -7.31 33.52 10.86
CA ARG A 377 -8.41 32.56 11.07
C ARG A 377 -9.65 33.34 11.46
N THR A 378 -10.69 33.26 10.63
CA THR A 378 -11.94 34.00 10.82
C THR A 378 -13.14 33.09 10.57
N PRO A 379 -14.30 33.34 11.19
CA PRO A 379 -15.53 32.68 10.78
C PRO A 379 -15.80 32.90 9.28
N SER A 380 -16.14 31.83 8.57
CA SER A 380 -16.58 31.85 7.18
C SER A 380 -18.07 32.16 7.11
N ASP A 381 -18.44 33.12 6.26
CA ASP A 381 -19.84 33.44 5.91
C ASP A 381 -20.50 32.36 5.03
N VAL A 382 -19.71 31.59 4.29
CA VAL A 382 -20.19 30.50 3.42
C VAL A 382 -20.44 29.21 4.23
N SER A 383 -19.46 28.77 5.02
CA SER A 383 -19.53 27.48 5.71
C SER A 383 -19.95 27.56 7.18
N GLY A 384 -19.89 28.76 7.79
CA GLY A 384 -20.05 28.95 9.24
C GLY A 384 -18.87 28.45 10.08
N ALA A 385 -17.92 27.73 9.49
CA ALA A 385 -16.75 27.20 10.18
C ALA A 385 -15.66 28.27 10.36
N GLN A 386 -14.70 28.03 11.24
CA GLN A 386 -13.44 28.76 11.23
C GLN A 386 -12.69 28.42 9.93
N MET A 387 -12.21 29.46 9.23
CA MET A 387 -11.49 29.34 7.96
C MET A 387 -10.11 29.98 8.10
N THR A 388 -9.07 29.26 7.69
CA THR A 388 -7.72 29.80 7.56
C THR A 388 -7.51 30.44 6.19
N GLN A 389 -7.08 31.70 6.18
CA GLN A 389 -6.68 32.41 4.97
C GLN A 389 -5.17 32.67 5.03
N TYR A 390 -4.43 32.10 4.07
CA TYR A 390 -2.99 32.29 3.93
C TYR A 390 -2.68 33.47 2.99
N ASP A 391 -1.71 34.30 3.38
CA ASP A 391 -1.11 35.33 2.54
C ASP A 391 0.25 34.85 2.00
N GLU A 392 0.22 34.27 0.81
CA GLU A 392 1.42 33.73 0.14
C GLU A 392 2.48 34.80 -0.21
N THR A 393 2.14 36.09 -0.09
CA THR A 393 3.08 37.21 -0.32
C THR A 393 3.89 37.56 0.92
N ARG A 394 3.51 37.05 2.10
CA ARG A 394 4.14 37.35 3.39
C ARG A 394 4.71 36.09 4.02
N PRO A 395 5.97 35.73 3.73
CA PRO A 395 6.67 34.65 4.42
C PRO A 395 6.67 34.81 5.94
N GLN A 396 6.43 33.72 6.66
CA GLN A 396 6.50 33.68 8.11
C GLN A 396 7.24 32.42 8.58
N VAL A 397 7.86 32.48 9.75
CA VAL A 397 8.32 31.29 10.47
C VAL A 397 7.28 31.02 11.56
N TRP A 398 6.69 29.83 11.53
CA TRP A 398 5.75 29.37 12.55
C TRP A 398 6.53 28.64 13.62
N HIS A 399 6.39 29.08 14.87
CA HIS A 399 6.94 28.36 16.02
C HIS A 399 5.84 27.47 16.60
N ILE A 400 5.82 26.20 16.20
CA ILE A 400 4.68 25.28 16.38
C ILE A 400 5.11 23.92 16.92
N PRO A 401 4.22 23.17 17.59
CA PRO A 401 4.57 21.89 18.20
C PRO A 401 4.69 20.76 17.16
N LEU A 402 5.63 19.85 17.36
CA LEU A 402 5.75 18.58 16.66
C LEU A 402 5.75 17.44 17.68
N ARG A 403 4.86 16.46 17.49
CA ARG A 403 4.81 15.22 18.28
C ARG A 403 5.46 14.09 17.49
N GLU A 404 6.68 13.73 17.83
CA GLU A 404 7.46 12.73 17.08
C GLU A 404 7.88 11.51 17.92
N THR A 405 7.47 11.47 19.19
CA THR A 405 7.71 10.33 20.08
C THR A 405 6.54 9.36 20.00
N MET A 406 6.78 8.15 19.50
CA MET A 406 5.77 7.12 19.31
C MET A 406 5.66 6.18 20.51
N THR A 407 4.43 5.75 20.82
CA THR A 407 4.13 4.76 21.86
C THR A 407 3.26 3.64 21.30
N PRO A 408 3.47 2.37 21.68
CA PRO A 408 2.59 1.27 21.29
C PRO A 408 1.15 1.54 21.72
N SER A 409 0.20 1.43 20.79
CA SER A 409 -1.25 1.57 21.06
C SER A 409 -1.97 0.23 21.06
N VAL A 410 -1.54 -0.71 20.22
CA VAL A 410 -2.07 -2.07 20.13
C VAL A 410 -0.91 -3.07 20.12
N THR A 411 -1.00 -4.07 21.00
CA THR A 411 -0.02 -5.16 21.08
C THR A 411 -0.73 -6.51 21.08
N THR A 412 -0.05 -7.53 20.58
CA THR A 412 -0.49 -8.93 20.62
C THR A 412 0.72 -9.81 20.94
N THR A 413 0.49 -11.09 21.25
CA THR A 413 1.55 -12.10 21.27
C THR A 413 1.39 -12.97 20.05
N ALA A 414 2.43 -13.10 19.22
CA ALA A 414 2.36 -13.99 18.06
C ALA A 414 2.18 -15.44 18.53
N PRO A 415 1.31 -16.26 17.90
CA PRO A 415 1.20 -17.68 18.21
C PRO A 415 2.55 -18.38 18.05
N ARG A 416 2.87 -19.39 18.87
CA ARG A 416 4.22 -20.02 18.81
C ARG A 416 4.48 -20.76 17.50
N ALA A 417 3.47 -21.45 16.95
CA ALA A 417 3.62 -22.20 15.70
C ALA A 417 3.01 -21.47 14.51
N GLY A 418 1.86 -20.83 14.67
CA GLY A 418 1.23 -20.08 13.58
C GLY A 418 -0.28 -19.91 13.73
N TYR A 419 -0.94 -19.66 12.60
CA TYR A 419 -2.39 -19.50 12.53
C TYR A 419 -3.03 -20.66 11.76
N LEU A 420 -4.26 -20.98 12.12
CA LEU A 420 -5.10 -21.97 11.46
C LEU A 420 -6.35 -21.29 10.91
N VAL A 421 -6.67 -21.58 9.65
CA VAL A 421 -7.87 -21.09 8.97
C VAL A 421 -8.75 -22.30 8.66
N PRO A 422 -9.90 -22.47 9.31
CA PRO A 422 -10.82 -23.56 9.01
C PRO A 422 -11.25 -23.56 7.54
N ALA A 423 -11.48 -24.75 6.97
CA ALA A 423 -11.78 -24.92 5.54
C ALA A 423 -12.91 -24.00 5.00
N GLY A 424 -13.93 -23.70 5.82
CA GLY A 424 -15.03 -22.81 5.45
C GLY A 424 -14.61 -21.36 5.13
N TRP A 425 -13.43 -20.94 5.56
CA TRP A 425 -12.86 -19.60 5.32
C TRP A 425 -11.65 -19.61 4.39
N ALA A 426 -11.19 -20.79 3.97
CA ALA A 426 -9.98 -20.94 3.16
C ALA A 426 -10.08 -20.19 1.83
N SER A 427 -11.24 -20.20 1.16
CA SER A 427 -11.45 -19.50 -0.12
C SER A 427 -11.32 -17.97 -0.04
N ILE A 428 -11.51 -17.39 1.15
CA ILE A 428 -11.35 -15.95 1.41
C ILE A 428 -9.90 -15.63 1.75
N VAL A 429 -9.25 -16.47 2.57
CA VAL A 429 -7.91 -16.19 3.13
C VAL A 429 -6.79 -16.63 2.20
N GLU A 430 -6.89 -17.80 1.57
CA GLU A 430 -5.83 -18.37 0.72
C GLU A 430 -5.39 -17.44 -0.43
N PRO A 431 -6.30 -16.78 -1.17
CA PRO A 431 -5.88 -15.84 -2.21
C PRO A 431 -5.08 -14.66 -1.64
N LYS A 432 -5.40 -14.20 -0.43
CA LYS A 432 -4.68 -13.13 0.26
C LYS A 432 -3.30 -13.60 0.73
N LEU A 433 -3.18 -14.81 1.28
CA LEU A 433 -1.87 -15.39 1.60
C LEU A 433 -0.98 -15.48 0.36
N ARG A 434 -1.54 -15.96 -0.77
CA ARG A 434 -0.81 -16.11 -2.03
C ARG A 434 -0.33 -14.78 -2.60
N VAL A 435 -1.19 -13.75 -2.64
CA VAL A 435 -0.80 -12.44 -3.22
C VAL A 435 0.31 -11.76 -2.40
N HIS A 436 0.33 -11.98 -1.09
CA HIS A 436 1.39 -11.50 -0.21
C HIS A 436 2.63 -12.43 -0.16
N GLY A 437 2.63 -13.53 -0.90
CA GLY A 437 3.65 -14.56 -0.90
C GLY A 437 3.91 -15.19 0.47
N LEU A 438 2.88 -15.26 1.33
CA LEU A 438 2.98 -15.90 2.63
C LEU A 438 2.97 -17.43 2.47
N GLN A 439 3.84 -18.09 3.22
CA GLN A 439 3.90 -19.55 3.25
C GLN A 439 2.72 -20.10 4.04
N TYR A 440 2.11 -21.16 3.53
CA TYR A 440 1.05 -21.93 4.20
C TYR A 440 1.02 -23.35 3.65
N ARG A 441 0.37 -24.28 4.37
CA ARG A 441 -0.05 -25.58 3.83
C ARG A 441 -1.53 -25.79 4.03
N ARG A 442 -2.12 -26.63 3.19
CA ARG A 442 -3.46 -27.16 3.38
C ARG A 442 -3.38 -28.48 4.16
N LEU A 443 -4.34 -28.73 5.05
CA LEU A 443 -4.46 -30.01 5.75
C LEU A 443 -5.18 -31.02 4.86
N ASP A 444 -4.58 -32.19 4.66
CA ASP A 444 -5.13 -33.24 3.79
C ASP A 444 -6.23 -34.07 4.47
N ALA A 445 -6.22 -34.08 5.81
CA ALA A 445 -7.17 -34.81 6.64
C ALA A 445 -7.67 -33.92 7.78
N GLU A 446 -8.71 -34.42 8.46
CA GLU A 446 -9.21 -33.81 9.67
C GLU A 446 -8.17 -33.89 10.80
N ALA A 447 -8.03 -32.83 11.60
CA ALA A 447 -7.09 -32.75 12.71
C ALA A 447 -7.76 -32.19 13.97
N ALA A 448 -7.59 -32.88 15.09
CA ALA A 448 -7.91 -32.35 16.42
C ALA A 448 -6.70 -31.55 16.92
N GLN A 449 -6.91 -30.29 17.29
CA GLN A 449 -5.83 -29.38 17.64
C GLN A 449 -6.21 -28.52 18.84
N GLN A 450 -5.26 -28.30 19.75
CA GLN A 450 -5.39 -27.23 20.74
C GLN A 450 -5.06 -25.89 20.10
N VAL A 451 -5.99 -24.96 20.19
CA VAL A 451 -5.92 -23.66 19.53
C VAL A 451 -6.14 -22.54 20.52
N GLN A 452 -5.68 -21.35 20.15
CA GLN A 452 -6.09 -20.10 20.75
C GLN A 452 -7.26 -19.58 19.91
N ALA A 453 -8.44 -19.44 20.51
CA ALA A 453 -9.65 -18.94 19.87
C ALA A 453 -9.98 -17.54 20.40
N PHE A 454 -10.16 -16.56 19.51
CA PHE A 454 -10.58 -15.21 19.91
C PHE A 454 -12.10 -15.11 19.91
N ARG A 455 -12.70 -14.74 21.05
CA ARG A 455 -14.14 -14.53 21.17
C ARG A 455 -14.47 -13.08 21.47
N ALA A 456 -15.30 -12.49 20.61
CA ALA A 456 -15.78 -11.13 20.75
C ALA A 456 -16.82 -11.02 21.88
N THR A 457 -16.57 -10.11 22.81
CA THR A 457 -17.54 -9.65 23.82
C THR A 457 -18.32 -8.42 23.32
N LYS A 458 -17.74 -7.66 22.39
CA LYS A 458 -18.37 -6.53 21.72
C LYS A 458 -18.04 -6.55 20.22
N ILE A 459 -19.05 -6.26 19.41
CA ILE A 459 -18.97 -6.19 17.94
C ILE A 459 -19.57 -4.85 17.52
N ASP A 460 -18.72 -3.94 17.04
CA ASP A 460 -19.13 -2.62 16.58
C ASP A 460 -18.88 -2.50 15.06
N PHE A 461 -19.92 -2.67 14.24
CA PHE A 461 -19.83 -2.43 12.80
C PHE A 461 -19.80 -0.94 12.49
N ASP A 462 -18.97 -0.54 11.53
CA ASP A 462 -19.02 0.82 11.01
C ASP A 462 -20.36 1.05 10.29
N LYS A 463 -20.94 2.23 10.52
CA LYS A 463 -22.25 2.62 9.96
C LYS A 463 -22.20 2.87 8.46
N THR A 464 -21.01 3.08 7.91
CA THR A 464 -20.78 3.40 6.50
C THR A 464 -19.65 2.53 5.95
N SER A 465 -19.72 2.22 4.66
CA SER A 465 -18.62 1.52 3.99
C SER A 465 -17.41 2.43 3.81
N THR A 466 -16.23 1.83 3.76
CA THR A 466 -14.94 2.44 3.39
C THR A 466 -14.29 1.55 2.35
N GLU A 467 -13.89 2.09 1.19
CA GLU A 467 -13.29 1.30 0.09
C GLU A 467 -14.17 0.11 -0.35
N GLY A 468 -15.50 0.28 -0.35
CA GLY A 468 -16.45 -0.79 -0.70
C GLY A 468 -16.64 -1.86 0.37
N ARG A 469 -16.07 -1.70 1.57
CA ARG A 469 -16.15 -2.67 2.67
C ARG A 469 -16.80 -2.08 3.91
N GLN A 470 -17.61 -2.87 4.62
CA GLN A 470 -18.05 -2.52 5.97
C GLN A 470 -17.02 -3.01 6.97
N ARG A 471 -16.24 -2.08 7.52
CA ARG A 471 -15.29 -2.36 8.60
C ARG A 471 -16.03 -2.63 9.91
N LEU A 472 -15.34 -3.22 10.87
CA LEU A 472 -15.84 -3.42 12.23
C LEU A 472 -14.72 -3.21 13.23
N LYS A 473 -15.06 -3.11 14.52
CA LYS A 473 -14.15 -3.16 15.66
C LYS A 473 -14.65 -4.21 16.64
N LEU A 474 -13.72 -5.02 17.15
CA LEU A 474 -14.04 -6.04 18.16
C LEU A 474 -13.41 -5.69 19.50
N SER A 475 -14.11 -6.02 20.58
CA SER A 475 -13.51 -6.23 21.90
C SER A 475 -13.69 -7.70 22.25
N GLY A 476 -12.67 -8.34 22.83
CA GLY A 476 -12.68 -9.77 23.10
C GLY A 476 -11.35 -10.25 23.66
N ALA A 477 -11.21 -11.56 23.81
CA ALA A 477 -9.99 -12.17 24.32
C ALA A 477 -9.72 -13.51 23.62
N TRP A 478 -8.44 -13.86 23.55
CA TRP A 478 -7.98 -15.20 23.20
C TRP A 478 -8.12 -16.15 24.39
N ALA A 479 -8.55 -17.37 24.14
CA ALA A 479 -8.58 -18.46 25.12
C ALA A 479 -8.16 -19.79 24.47
N ASP A 480 -7.56 -20.67 25.25
CA ASP A 480 -7.23 -22.02 24.79
C ASP A 480 -8.50 -22.87 24.66
N GLU A 481 -8.73 -23.43 23.48
CA GLU A 481 -9.90 -24.26 23.17
C GLU A 481 -9.50 -25.46 22.29
N PRO A 482 -10.17 -26.62 22.46
CA PRO A 482 -10.06 -27.69 21.48
C PRO A 482 -10.83 -27.32 20.20
N ALA A 483 -10.19 -27.51 19.05
CA ALA A 483 -10.82 -27.33 17.75
C ALA A 483 -10.67 -28.58 16.88
N GLN A 484 -11.75 -28.91 16.18
CA GLN A 484 -11.74 -29.90 15.12
C GLN A 484 -11.62 -29.20 13.77
N LEU A 485 -10.53 -29.47 13.06
CA LEU A 485 -10.22 -28.83 11.78
C LEU A 485 -10.50 -29.81 10.66
N PRO A 486 -11.45 -29.56 9.76
CA PRO A 486 -11.70 -30.43 8.62
C PRO A 486 -10.53 -30.37 7.62
N ALA A 487 -10.42 -31.41 6.79
CA ALA A 487 -9.58 -31.39 5.60
C ALA A 487 -9.87 -30.14 4.76
N GLY A 488 -8.83 -29.56 4.16
CA GLY A 488 -8.92 -28.29 3.45
C GLY A 488 -8.67 -27.04 4.32
N SER A 489 -8.56 -27.18 5.64
CA SER A 489 -8.11 -26.09 6.51
C SER A 489 -6.67 -25.68 6.18
N LEU A 490 -6.30 -24.43 6.44
CA LEU A 490 -4.97 -23.89 6.16
C LEU A 490 -4.17 -23.76 7.46
N PHE A 491 -2.91 -24.13 7.43
CA PHE A 491 -1.92 -23.79 8.45
C PHE A 491 -0.93 -22.77 7.89
N VAL A 492 -0.85 -21.61 8.54
CA VAL A 492 0.05 -20.51 8.20
C VAL A 492 1.14 -20.44 9.27
N PRO A 493 2.33 -21.01 9.04
CA PRO A 493 3.40 -21.03 10.04
C PRO A 493 3.88 -19.61 10.35
N ILE A 494 4.16 -19.30 11.62
CA ILE A 494 4.79 -18.02 11.98
C ILE A 494 6.28 -18.01 11.63
N ALA A 495 6.92 -19.18 11.60
CA ALA A 495 8.36 -19.34 11.35
C ALA A 495 8.72 -19.14 9.86
N GLN A 496 8.54 -17.92 9.37
CA GLN A 496 8.85 -17.50 8.01
C GLN A 496 9.34 -16.05 7.99
N PRO A 497 10.07 -15.60 6.94
CA PRO A 497 10.62 -14.24 6.87
C PRO A 497 9.60 -13.11 7.07
N ARG A 498 8.35 -13.34 6.67
CA ARG A 498 7.25 -12.37 6.71
C ARG A 498 6.35 -12.53 7.93
N ALA A 499 6.87 -13.06 9.03
CA ALA A 499 6.12 -13.28 10.28
C ALA A 499 5.33 -12.04 10.73
N ARG A 500 5.93 -10.84 10.68
CA ARG A 500 5.23 -9.58 11.03
C ARG A 500 4.02 -9.31 10.13
N LEU A 501 4.14 -9.57 8.82
CA LEU A 501 3.03 -9.45 7.87
C LEU A 501 1.94 -10.50 8.14
N VAL A 502 2.30 -11.74 8.50
CA VAL A 502 1.33 -12.77 8.91
C VAL A 502 0.49 -12.28 10.09
N VAL A 503 1.15 -11.78 11.15
CA VAL A 503 0.46 -11.27 12.35
C VAL A 503 -0.41 -10.06 11.98
N ALA A 504 0.10 -9.09 11.23
CA ALA A 504 -0.67 -7.92 10.83
C ALA A 504 -1.90 -8.26 9.96
N LEU A 505 -1.81 -9.32 9.15
CA LEU A 505 -2.89 -9.76 8.27
C LEU A 505 -3.97 -10.57 8.99
N LEU A 506 -3.58 -11.41 9.95
CA LEU A 506 -4.45 -12.43 10.56
C LEU A 506 -4.84 -12.15 12.01
N ASP A 507 -4.13 -11.29 12.74
CA ASP A 507 -4.50 -10.94 14.12
C ASP A 507 -5.73 -10.02 14.13
N PRO A 508 -6.78 -10.32 14.93
CA PRO A 508 -8.01 -9.54 14.92
C PRO A 508 -7.82 -8.11 15.45
N ALA A 509 -6.78 -7.84 16.23
CA ALA A 509 -6.50 -6.52 16.77
C ALA A 509 -5.72 -5.62 15.79
N ALA A 510 -5.04 -6.18 14.79
CA ALA A 510 -4.25 -5.39 13.85
C ALA A 510 -5.15 -4.49 12.98
N PRO A 511 -4.87 -3.17 12.87
CA PRO A 511 -5.80 -2.19 12.27
C PRO A 511 -6.11 -2.40 10.79
N ASP A 512 -5.30 -3.19 10.09
CA ASP A 512 -5.43 -3.52 8.67
C ASP A 512 -5.51 -5.04 8.41
N SER A 513 -5.86 -5.83 9.43
CA SER A 513 -6.13 -7.26 9.24
C SER A 513 -7.33 -7.49 8.33
N LEU A 514 -7.40 -8.71 7.78
CA LEU A 514 -8.56 -9.14 6.99
C LEU A 514 -9.87 -8.99 7.78
N LEU A 515 -9.80 -9.16 9.11
CA LEU A 515 -10.91 -8.88 10.00
C LEU A 515 -11.30 -7.41 9.99
N GLN A 516 -10.39 -6.46 10.26
CA GLN A 516 -10.77 -5.05 10.35
C GLN A 516 -11.31 -4.50 9.02
N TRP A 517 -10.97 -5.13 7.90
CA TRP A 517 -11.55 -4.84 6.58
C TRP A 517 -12.89 -5.54 6.32
N GLY A 518 -13.42 -6.31 7.27
CA GLY A 518 -14.74 -6.91 7.23
C GLY A 518 -14.87 -8.18 6.40
N LEU A 519 -13.76 -8.86 6.10
CA LEU A 519 -13.81 -10.12 5.33
C LEU A 519 -14.47 -11.27 6.11
N PHE A 520 -14.65 -11.11 7.43
CA PHE A 520 -15.26 -12.11 8.31
C PHE A 520 -16.58 -11.65 8.94
N ASN A 521 -17.23 -10.59 8.42
CA ASN A 521 -18.44 -10.01 9.04
C ASN A 521 -19.53 -11.07 9.32
N ALA A 522 -19.70 -12.04 8.42
CA ALA A 522 -20.70 -13.11 8.59
C ALA A 522 -20.51 -13.95 9.87
N ALA A 523 -19.30 -14.05 10.44
CA ALA A 523 -19.04 -14.74 11.70
C ALA A 523 -19.59 -13.97 12.93
N PHE A 524 -19.86 -12.67 12.76
CA PHE A 524 -20.31 -11.75 13.80
C PHE A 524 -21.77 -11.34 13.63
N GLU A 525 -22.49 -12.01 12.72
CA GLU A 525 -23.92 -11.84 12.50
C GLU A 525 -24.70 -12.98 13.16
N ARG A 526 -25.61 -12.64 14.07
CA ARG A 526 -26.45 -13.64 14.72
C ARG A 526 -27.41 -14.26 13.70
N LYS A 527 -27.46 -15.58 13.62
CA LYS A 527 -28.34 -16.31 12.70
C LYS A 527 -29.62 -16.80 13.36
N GLU A 528 -29.53 -17.31 14.58
CA GLU A 528 -30.67 -17.83 15.34
C GLU A 528 -30.93 -17.03 16.62
N TYR A 529 -32.19 -17.01 17.06
CA TYR A 529 -32.59 -16.39 18.32
C TYR A 529 -33.80 -17.11 18.94
N MET A 530 -33.96 -17.00 20.26
CA MET A 530 -35.19 -17.43 20.92
C MET A 530 -36.25 -16.34 20.82
N GLU A 531 -37.45 -16.71 20.37
CA GLU A 531 -38.62 -15.85 20.49
C GLU A 531 -38.88 -15.47 21.95
N GLY A 532 -39.42 -14.27 22.17
CA GLY A 532 -39.57 -13.72 23.52
C GLY A 532 -40.32 -14.64 24.49
N TYR A 533 -41.39 -15.29 24.02
CA TYR A 533 -42.18 -16.22 24.83
C TYR A 533 -41.40 -17.50 25.17
N VAL A 534 -40.60 -18.03 24.23
CA VAL A 534 -39.74 -19.19 24.47
C VAL A 534 -38.64 -18.85 25.48
N ALA A 535 -38.00 -17.69 25.32
CA ALA A 535 -36.96 -17.23 26.22
C ALA A 535 -37.49 -17.01 27.65
N GLU A 536 -38.72 -16.51 27.80
CA GLU A 536 -39.41 -16.38 29.10
C GLU A 536 -39.63 -17.73 29.79
N GLU A 537 -40.12 -18.73 29.05
CA GLU A 537 -40.31 -20.09 29.60
C GLU A 537 -38.98 -20.71 30.03
N VAL A 538 -37.95 -20.62 29.18
CA VAL A 538 -36.58 -21.09 29.48
C VAL A 538 -36.02 -20.35 30.70
N ALA A 539 -36.17 -19.03 30.77
CA ALA A 539 -35.72 -18.23 31.90
C ALA A 539 -36.37 -18.69 33.22
N ARG A 540 -37.68 -18.93 33.22
CA ARG A 540 -38.41 -19.42 34.41
C ARG A 540 -37.94 -20.80 34.86
N GLN A 541 -37.59 -21.68 33.92
CA GLN A 541 -37.00 -22.98 34.23
C GLN A 541 -35.60 -22.82 34.83
N MET A 542 -34.73 -22.02 34.20
CA MET A 542 -33.36 -21.77 34.66
C MET A 542 -33.29 -21.05 36.01
N LEU A 543 -34.23 -20.15 36.31
CA LEU A 543 -34.31 -19.44 37.60
C LEU A 543 -34.62 -20.34 38.80
N ARG A 544 -34.98 -21.61 38.58
CA ARG A 544 -35.09 -22.62 39.65
C ARG A 544 -33.72 -23.03 40.19
N ASP A 545 -32.66 -22.87 39.39
CA ASP A 545 -31.28 -23.01 39.84
C ASP A 545 -30.88 -21.77 40.67
N ARG A 546 -30.45 -22.00 41.92
CA ARG A 546 -30.10 -20.93 42.86
C ARG A 546 -28.89 -20.11 42.40
N GLN A 547 -27.93 -20.73 41.73
CA GLN A 547 -26.74 -20.05 41.23
C GLN A 547 -27.09 -19.15 40.05
N VAL A 548 -27.89 -19.64 39.10
CA VAL A 548 -28.34 -18.83 37.95
C VAL A 548 -29.18 -17.65 38.43
N LYS A 549 -30.10 -17.89 39.38
CA LYS A 549 -30.91 -16.83 39.99
C LYS A 549 -30.04 -15.76 40.66
N ALA A 550 -29.07 -16.16 41.49
CA ALA A 550 -28.18 -15.22 42.16
C ALA A 550 -27.36 -14.38 41.16
N GLN A 551 -26.83 -15.00 40.09
CA GLN A 551 -26.09 -14.29 39.05
C GLN A 551 -26.97 -13.26 38.31
N PHE A 552 -28.22 -13.63 37.99
CA PHE A 552 -29.16 -12.73 37.32
C PHE A 552 -29.54 -11.54 38.21
N GLU A 553 -29.90 -11.80 39.47
CA GLU A 553 -30.26 -10.76 40.44
C GLU A 553 -29.09 -9.83 40.76
N GLN A 554 -27.86 -10.37 40.82
CA GLN A 554 -26.65 -9.56 40.98
C GLN A 554 -26.47 -8.63 39.78
N ARG A 555 -26.57 -9.16 38.55
CA ARG A 555 -26.44 -8.34 37.35
C ARG A 555 -27.51 -7.26 37.24
N LEU A 556 -28.76 -7.54 37.66
CA LEU A 556 -29.81 -6.52 37.72
C LEU A 556 -29.49 -5.36 38.67
N LYS A 557 -28.68 -5.59 39.71
CA LYS A 557 -28.25 -4.54 40.65
C LYS A 557 -27.06 -3.76 40.13
N ASP A 558 -26.10 -4.45 39.51
CA ASP A 558 -24.81 -3.88 39.13
C ASP A 558 -24.82 -3.18 37.76
N ASP A 559 -25.76 -3.53 36.89
CA ASP A 559 -25.83 -3.08 35.50
C ASP A 559 -27.22 -2.47 35.20
N PRO A 560 -27.39 -1.14 35.41
CA PRO A 560 -28.65 -0.45 35.16
C PRO A 560 -29.14 -0.55 33.71
N ASP A 561 -28.22 -0.57 32.75
CA ASP A 561 -28.54 -0.71 31.32
C ASP A 561 -29.12 -2.09 31.02
N PHE A 562 -28.55 -3.15 31.63
CA PHE A 562 -29.11 -4.50 31.57
C PHE A 562 -30.48 -4.57 32.27
N ALA A 563 -30.62 -3.96 33.45
CA ALA A 563 -31.88 -3.98 34.21
C ALA A 563 -33.03 -3.33 33.43
N ALA A 564 -32.74 -2.23 32.72
CA ALA A 564 -33.69 -1.50 31.89
C ALA A 564 -33.96 -2.13 30.52
N ASN A 565 -33.25 -3.20 30.13
CA ASN A 565 -33.33 -3.82 28.80
C ASN A 565 -33.94 -5.24 28.85
N PRO A 566 -35.25 -5.40 28.60
CA PRO A 566 -35.92 -6.70 28.62
C PRO A 566 -35.29 -7.74 27.68
N ARG A 567 -34.81 -7.32 26.51
CA ARG A 567 -34.17 -8.21 25.55
C ARG A 567 -32.83 -8.74 26.07
N ALA A 568 -32.01 -7.87 26.66
CA ALA A 568 -30.75 -8.27 27.27
C ALA A 568 -30.97 -9.25 28.43
N ARG A 569 -32.02 -9.04 29.23
CA ARG A 569 -32.42 -9.94 30.32
C ARG A 569 -32.82 -11.32 29.83
N LEU A 570 -33.59 -11.42 28.74
CA LEU A 570 -33.93 -12.72 28.14
C LEU A 570 -32.71 -13.39 27.51
N GLU A 571 -31.85 -12.62 26.84
CA GLU A 571 -30.63 -13.13 26.24
C GLU A 571 -29.65 -13.71 27.28
N PHE A 572 -29.64 -13.19 28.51
CA PHE A 572 -28.88 -13.78 29.62
C PHE A 572 -29.16 -15.27 29.82
N PHE A 573 -30.43 -15.68 29.68
CA PHE A 573 -30.85 -17.08 29.78
C PHE A 573 -30.62 -17.82 28.47
N ALA A 574 -30.94 -17.19 27.33
CA ALA A 574 -30.73 -17.81 26.02
C ALA A 574 -29.26 -18.23 25.80
N ARG A 575 -28.29 -17.40 26.22
CA ARG A 575 -26.85 -17.68 26.15
C ARG A 575 -26.40 -18.88 26.99
N ARG A 576 -27.20 -19.30 27.98
CA ARG A 576 -26.94 -20.46 28.84
C ARG A 576 -27.67 -21.71 28.36
N HIS A 577 -28.53 -21.59 27.36
CA HIS A 577 -29.29 -22.72 26.83
C HIS A 577 -28.47 -23.52 25.82
N PRO A 578 -28.62 -24.86 25.73
CA PRO A 578 -27.90 -25.68 24.77
C PRO A 578 -28.11 -25.32 23.29
N SER A 579 -29.15 -24.56 22.96
CA SER A 579 -29.41 -24.08 21.60
C SER A 579 -28.65 -22.80 21.24
N TRP A 580 -27.88 -22.22 22.17
CA TRP A 580 -27.08 -21.03 21.87
C TRP A 580 -25.98 -21.39 20.86
N ASP A 581 -25.87 -20.58 19.80
CA ASP A 581 -24.80 -20.71 18.83
C ASP A 581 -23.45 -20.33 19.47
N THR A 582 -22.68 -21.35 19.84
CA THR A 582 -21.35 -21.17 20.43
C THR A 582 -20.33 -20.65 19.42
N ARG A 583 -20.67 -20.52 18.13
CA ARG A 583 -19.81 -19.88 17.11
C ARG A 583 -20.10 -18.40 16.93
N TYR A 584 -21.23 -17.88 17.42
CA TYR A 584 -21.52 -16.45 17.34
C TYR A 584 -20.46 -15.64 18.10
N GLY A 585 -19.79 -14.73 17.39
CA GLY A 585 -18.71 -13.91 17.94
C GLY A 585 -17.35 -14.61 18.00
N LEU A 586 -17.21 -15.83 17.49
CA LEU A 586 -15.91 -16.49 17.33
C LEU A 586 -15.20 -15.95 16.08
N TYR A 587 -13.98 -15.43 16.25
CA TYR A 587 -13.14 -15.07 15.12
C TYR A 587 -12.68 -16.33 14.36
N PRO A 588 -12.86 -16.40 13.03
CA PRO A 588 -12.55 -17.62 12.29
C PRO A 588 -11.10 -18.06 12.25
N VAL A 589 -10.13 -17.14 12.38
CA VAL A 589 -8.71 -17.50 12.35
C VAL A 589 -8.24 -17.78 13.77
N LEU A 590 -7.64 -18.95 13.95
CA LEU A 590 -7.24 -19.48 15.25
C LEU A 590 -5.73 -19.39 15.39
N GLY A 591 -5.22 -19.05 16.57
CA GLY A 591 -3.79 -19.21 16.89
C GLY A 591 -3.48 -20.66 17.24
N THR A 592 -2.24 -21.09 17.06
CA THR A 592 -1.78 -22.38 17.61
C THR A 592 -0.32 -22.35 17.99
N ASP A 593 -0.03 -23.06 19.08
CA ASP A 593 1.33 -23.17 19.62
C ASP A 593 2.07 -24.42 19.14
N THR A 594 1.39 -25.32 18.42
CA THR A 594 2.00 -26.50 17.80
C THR A 594 1.57 -26.60 16.34
N ALA A 595 2.46 -27.08 15.47
CA ALA A 595 2.09 -27.34 14.09
C ALA A 595 1.10 -28.53 14.07
N PRO A 596 0.02 -28.47 13.26
CA PRO A 596 -0.86 -29.62 13.10
C PRO A 596 -0.08 -30.80 12.49
N PRO A 597 -0.56 -32.05 12.62
CA PRO A 597 0.08 -33.22 12.03
C PRO A 597 0.26 -33.11 10.51
#